data_AF-A0AA96ZLA9-F1
#
_entry.id   AF-A0AA96ZLA9-F1
#
_cell.length_a   1.000
_cell.length_b   1.000
_cell.length_c   1.000
_cell.angle_alpha   90.00
_cell.angle_beta   90.00
_cell.angle_gamma   90.00
#
_symmetry.space_group_name_H-M   'P 1'
#
loop_
_entity.id
_entity.type
_entity.pdbx_description
1 polymer ?
#
loop_
_entity_poly.entity_id
_entity_poly.type
_entity_poly.pdbx_seq_one_letter_code
_entity_poly.pdbx_strand_id
1 'polypeptide(L)' 'MSFFDVRGLVPRPLRITVEATTLDGQVATTTYERGLARLIHHEVDHLDGLLYTARMAAGVEPIPAEQYRQTGQAWSYRQ' A
#
# COMPACT_ATOMS: atom_id res chain seq x y z
N MET A 1 -6.63 -1.93 9.93
CA MET A 1 -6.78 -0.57 9.36
C MET A 1 -6.39 0.45 10.42
N SER A 2 -5.43 1.33 10.11
CA SER A 2 -4.78 2.17 11.13
C SER A 2 -5.25 3.63 11.15
N PHE A 3 -5.71 4.17 10.02
CA PHE A 3 -6.27 5.53 9.93
C PHE A 3 -7.55 5.55 9.10
N PHE A 4 -8.63 6.08 9.68
CA PHE A 4 -9.92 6.17 9.00
C PHE A 4 -10.13 7.54 8.33
N ASP A 5 -9.65 8.61 8.96
CA ASP A 5 -10.01 9.99 8.64
C ASP A 5 -9.11 10.67 7.60
N VAL A 6 -8.01 10.04 7.19
CA VAL A 6 -7.04 10.61 6.25
C VAL A 6 -6.55 9.59 5.21
N ARG A 7 -5.99 10.09 4.11
CA ARG A 7 -5.37 9.33 3.03
C ARG A 7 -4.00 9.93 2.69
N GLY A 8 -2.98 9.11 2.56
CA GLY A 8 -1.64 9.55 2.14
C GLY A 8 -1.35 9.24 0.67
N LEU A 9 -0.73 10.17 -0.04
CA LEU A 9 -0.11 9.92 -1.33
C LEU A 9 1.29 9.34 -1.11
N VAL A 10 1.48 8.07 -1.45
CA VAL A 10 2.73 7.33 -1.19
C VAL A 10 3.27 6.76 -2.49
N PRO A 11 4.51 7.10 -2.91
CA PRO A 11 5.14 6.44 -4.03
C PRO A 11 5.44 4.98 -3.67
N ARG A 12 5.01 4.04 -4.51
CA ARG A 12 5.29 2.61 -4.33
C ARG A 12 5.66 1.96 -5.67
N PRO A 13 6.54 0.95 -5.68
CA PRO A 13 6.77 0.11 -6.85
C PRO A 13 5.47 -0.51 -7.37
N LEU A 14 5.38 -0.67 -8.68
CA LEU A 14 4.23 -1.31 -9.34
C LEU A 14 4.30 -2.84 -9.32
N ARG A 15 5.38 -3.43 -8.79
CA ARG A 15 5.59 -4.87 -8.70
C ARG A 15 6.34 -5.20 -7.42
N ILE A 16 5.96 -6.30 -6.77
CA ILE A 16 6.66 -6.89 -5.64
C ILE A 16 6.59 -8.41 -5.75
N THR A 17 7.67 -9.11 -5.41
CA THR A 17 7.70 -10.55 -5.20
C THR A 17 7.89 -10.82 -3.72
N VAL A 18 7.00 -11.62 -3.13
CA VAL A 18 6.99 -11.92 -1.70
C VAL A 18 7.09 -13.42 -1.50
N GLU A 19 7.94 -13.82 -0.57
CA GLU A 19 7.97 -15.16 -0.01
C GLU A 19 7.18 -15.15 1.30
N ALA A 20 6.25 -16.09 1.46
CA ALA A 20 5.45 -16.23 2.67
C ALA A 20 5.21 -17.71 3.01
N THR A 21 5.05 -17.99 4.30
CA THR A 21 4.65 -19.31 4.78
C THR A 21 3.13 -19.43 4.77
N THR A 22 2.60 -20.48 4.14
CA THR A 22 1.17 -20.80 4.14
C THR A 22 0.74 -21.36 5.49
N LEU A 23 -0.57 -21.49 5.71
CA LEU A 23 -1.11 -22.06 6.95
C LEU A 23 -0.65 -23.51 7.19
N ASP A 24 -0.30 -24.24 6.13
CA ASP A 24 0.20 -25.61 6.20
C ASP A 24 1.73 -25.69 6.38
N GLY A 25 2.38 -24.54 6.65
CA GLY A 25 3.83 -24.46 6.88
C GLY A 25 4.68 -24.50 5.60
N GLN A 26 4.08 -24.47 4.41
CA GLN A 26 4.82 -24.48 3.15
C GLN A 26 5.27 -23.07 2.76
N VAL A 27 6.44 -22.93 2.14
CA VAL A 27 6.90 -21.65 1.61
C VAL A 27 6.38 -21.45 0.18
N ALA A 28 5.75 -20.30 -0.07
CA ALA A 28 5.24 -19.92 -1.37
C ALA A 28 5.80 -18.55 -1.79
N THR A 29 6.27 -18.45 -3.03
CA THR A 29 6.68 -17.18 -3.65
C THR A 29 5.60 -16.69 -4.60
N THR A 30 5.13 -15.45 -4.43
CA THR A 30 4.10 -14.84 -5.29
C THR A 30 4.52 -13.45 -5.75
N THR A 31 4.31 -13.14 -7.03
CA THR A 31 4.50 -11.79 -7.58
C THR A 31 3.17 -11.09 -7.71
N TYR A 32 3.08 -9.89 -7.14
CA TYR A 32 1.91 -9.02 -7.22
C TYR A 32 2.24 -7.77 -8.03
N GLU A 33 1.22 -7.22 -8.70
CA GLU A 33 1.37 -6.05 -9.55
C GLU A 33 0.30 -4.98 -9.24
N ARG A 34 0.63 -3.73 -9.55
CA ARG A 34 -0.25 -2.56 -9.52
C ARG A 34 -1.00 -2.42 -8.20
N GLY A 35 -2.33 -2.53 -8.24
CA GLY A 35 -3.19 -2.35 -7.07
C GLY A 35 -2.90 -3.34 -5.96
N LEU A 36 -2.61 -4.60 -6.31
CA LEU A 36 -2.26 -5.63 -5.34
C LEU A 36 -0.85 -5.40 -4.78
N ALA A 37 0.13 -5.05 -5.62
CA ALA A 37 1.47 -4.69 -5.14
C ALA A 37 1.43 -3.57 -4.08
N ARG A 38 0.60 -2.54 -4.31
CA ARG A 38 0.39 -1.46 -3.35
C ARG A 38 -0.16 -1.97 -2.01
N LEU A 39 -1.15 -2.86 -2.02
CA LEU A 39 -1.75 -3.40 -0.80
C LEU A 39 -0.75 -4.27 -0.05
N ILE A 40 -0.02 -5.15 -0.75
CA ILE A 40 0.98 -6.00 -0.13
C ILE A 40 2.10 -5.17 0.50
N HIS A 41 2.61 -4.15 -0.19
CA HIS A 41 3.57 -3.22 0.40
C HIS A 41 3.06 -2.51 1.65
N HIS A 42 1.75 -2.19 1.72
CA HIS A 42 1.14 -1.56 2.90
C HIS A 42 1.14 -2.51 4.10
N GLU A 43 0.74 -3.78 3.90
CA GLU A 43 0.72 -4.76 4.99
C GLU A 43 2.14 -5.15 5.44
N VAL A 44 3.11 -5.22 4.51
CA VAL A 44 4.52 -5.43 4.87
C VAL A 44 5.06 -4.31 5.76
N ASP A 45 4.76 -3.04 5.44
CA ASP A 45 5.13 -1.92 6.31
C ASP A 45 4.55 -2.10 7.73
N HIS A 46 3.34 -2.63 7.87
CA HIS A 46 2.74 -2.91 9.18
C HIS A 46 3.47 -4.01 9.96
N LEU A 47 4.02 -5.03 9.28
CA LEU A 47 4.86 -6.04 9.94
C LEU A 47 6.14 -5.43 10.53
N ASP A 48 6.65 -4.36 9.90
CA ASP A 48 7.80 -3.59 10.40
C ASP A 48 7.42 -2.49 11.41
N GLY A 49 6.14 -2.42 11.83
CA GLY A 49 5.64 -1.37 12.72
C GLY A 49 5.56 0.01 12.06
N LEU A 50 5.66 0.09 10.73
CA LEU A 50 5.60 1.32 9.96
C LEU A 50 4.16 1.63 9.52
N LEU A 51 3.86 2.92 9.49
CA LEU A 51 2.64 3.48 8.93
C LEU A 51 2.94 4.10 7.58
N TYR A 52 1.91 4.26 6.73
CA TYR A 52 2.10 4.83 5.39
C TYR A 52 2.66 6.25 5.43
N THR A 53 2.44 6.99 6.53
CA THR A 53 2.98 8.35 6.75
C THR A 53 4.51 8.36 6.78
N ALA A 54 5.15 7.28 7.23
CA ALA A 54 6.61 7.13 7.20
C ALA A 54 7.17 6.99 5.77
N ARG A 55 6.31 6.67 4.79
CA ARG A 55 6.68 6.52 3.36
C ARG A 55 6.25 7.73 2.52
N MET A 56 5.57 8.72 3.10
CA MET A 56 5.17 9.93 2.38
C MET A 56 6.39 10.81 2.10
N ALA A 57 6.34 11.59 1.02
CA ALA A 57 7.39 12.57 0.75
C ALA A 57 7.42 13.64 1.86
N ALA A 58 8.62 14.09 2.22
CA ALA A 58 8.79 15.09 3.27
C ALA A 58 8.00 16.37 2.98
N GLY A 59 7.30 16.88 3.99
CA GLY A 59 6.47 18.09 3.87
C GLY A 59 5.13 17.88 3.16
N VAL A 60 4.75 16.65 2.81
CA VAL A 60 3.41 16.33 2.30
C VAL A 60 2.51 15.95 3.46
N GLU A 61 1.39 16.64 3.59
CA GLU A 61 0.37 16.35 4.60
C GLU A 61 -0.64 15.30 4.12
N PRO A 62 -1.19 14.46 5.02
CA PRO A 62 -2.27 13.56 4.68
C PRO A 62 -3.54 14.31 4.24
N ILE A 63 -4.23 13.78 3.24
CA ILE A 63 -5.47 14.33 2.69
C ILE A 63 -6.64 13.89 3.58
N PRO A 64 -7.48 14.81 4.10
CA PRO A 64 -8.69 14.45 4.83
C PRO A 64 -9.62 13.57 4.00
N ALA A 65 -10.15 12.50 4.60
CA ALA A 65 -10.97 11.51 3.90
C ALA A 65 -12.26 12.11 3.31
N GLU A 66 -12.82 13.15 3.96
CA GLU A 66 -13.97 13.91 3.44
C GLU A 66 -13.68 14.62 2.11
N GLN A 67 -12.43 15.03 1.89
CA GLN A 67 -11.95 15.67 0.67
C GLN A 67 -11.57 14.63 -0.39
N TYR A 68 -11.24 13.42 0.06
CA TYR A 68 -11.01 12.25 -0.78
C TYR A 68 -12.34 11.64 -1.26
N ARG A 69 -13.12 12.40 -2.04
CA ARG A 69 -14.31 11.85 -2.71
C ARG A 69 -13.88 10.81 -3.74
N GLN A 70 -14.40 9.60 -3.58
CA GLN A 70 -14.21 8.45 -4.47
C GLN A 70 -14.58 8.83 -5.90
N THR A 71 -13.59 9.14 -6.74
CA THR A 71 -13.86 9.45 -8.16
C THR A 71 -14.34 8.24 -8.95
N GLY A 72 -14.34 7.02 -8.37
CA GLY A 72 -14.68 5.79 -9.07
C GLY A 72 -13.76 5.51 -10.27
N GLN A 73 -12.72 6.32 -10.48
CA GLN A 73 -11.85 6.21 -11.62
C GLN A 73 -10.85 5.08 -11.40
N ALA A 74 -10.68 4.27 -12.45
CA ALA A 74 -9.65 3.27 -12.49
C ALA A 74 -8.27 3.92 -12.28
N TRP A 75 -7.41 3.24 -11.53
CA TRP A 75 -6.06 3.71 -11.24
C TRP A 75 -5.27 3.83 -12.55
N SER A 76 -4.83 5.05 -12.89
CA SER A 76 -3.94 5.26 -14.02
C SER A 76 -2.49 5.05 -13.58
N TYR A 77 -1.88 4.00 -14.11
CA TYR A 77 -0.48 3.70 -13.90
C TYR A 77 0.28 4.11 -15.17
N ARG A 78 1.13 5.14 -15.07
CA ARG A 78 2.10 5.42 -16.14
C ARG A 78 3.16 4.33 -16.13
N GLN A 79 3.53 3.87 -17.33
CA GLN A 79 4.68 2.99 -17.55
C GLN A 79 5.98 3.78 -17.40
#